data_AF-V7FWX7-F1
#
_entry.id   AF-V7FWX7-F1
#
_cell.length_a   1.000
_cell.length_b   1.000
_cell.length_c   1.000
_cell.angle_alpha   90.00
_cell.angle_beta   90.00
_cell.angle_gamma   90.00
#
_symmetry.space_group_name_H-M   'P 1'
#
loop_
_entity.id
_entity.type
_entity.pdbx_description
1 polymer ?
#
loop_
_entity_poly.entity_id
_entity_poly.type
_entity_poly.pdbx_seq_one_letter_code
_entity_poly.pdbx_strand_id
1 'polypeptide(L)'
;MCGRQAGTDQAQRYPHAKQFKRANKALRRPKTYLGRTVRDISRQIAGDAELDALFKWSLYQASTVLEQRQRQRGRKNYSLHAHEVECIGKGKAHAPYEFGVKVSVATTLKRSKGGQFALHAKALPGNPYDGHTLAAIIPDMEKTIGNEISRVLADAG
;
A
#
# COMPACT_ATOMS: atom_id res chain seq x y z
N MET A 1 -7.01 2.09 -8.26
CA MET A 1 -7.34 3.00 -7.13
C MET A 1 -6.13 3.28 -6.23
N CYS A 2 -4.96 2.70 -6.46
CA CYS A 2 -3.95 2.64 -5.42
C CYS A 2 -2.74 3.60 -5.62
N GLY A 3 -2.86 4.57 -6.54
CA GLY A 3 -1.99 5.75 -6.59
C GLY A 3 -2.75 7.04 -6.88
N ARG A 4 -4.09 6.95 -6.86
CA ARG A 4 -5.00 8.04 -7.15
C ARG A 4 -5.42 8.61 -5.80
N GLN A 5 -4.70 9.64 -5.34
CA GLN A 5 -5.09 10.40 -4.16
C GLN A 5 -6.59 10.75 -4.25
N ALA A 6 -7.26 10.67 -3.11
CA ALA A 6 -8.68 10.98 -2.89
C ALA A 6 -9.00 12.43 -3.29
N GLY A 7 -9.10 12.67 -4.58
CA GLY A 7 -9.59 13.90 -5.18
C GLY A 7 -10.90 13.61 -5.90
N THR A 8 -11.69 14.65 -6.11
CA THR A 8 -12.90 14.60 -6.93
C THR A 8 -12.64 13.88 -8.25
N ASP A 9 -13.64 13.19 -8.82
CA ASP A 9 -13.50 12.41 -10.05
C ASP A 9 -12.77 13.15 -11.19
N GLN A 10 -12.92 14.48 -11.26
CA GLN A 10 -12.21 15.33 -12.21
C GLN A 10 -10.69 15.40 -11.94
N ALA A 11 -10.26 15.53 -10.68
CA ALA A 11 -8.84 15.59 -10.30
C ALA A 11 -8.10 14.29 -10.65
N GLN A 12 -8.81 13.17 -10.71
CA GLN A 12 -8.25 11.87 -11.10
C GLN A 12 -8.13 11.68 -12.62
N ARG A 13 -8.97 12.35 -13.42
CA ARG A 13 -8.97 12.26 -14.90
C ARG A 13 -7.84 13.07 -15.54
N TYR A 14 -7.51 14.25 -15.02
CA TYR A 14 -6.47 15.10 -15.60
C TYR A 14 -5.07 14.46 -15.66
N PRO A 15 -4.58 13.75 -14.62
CA PRO A 15 -3.32 13.01 -14.69
C PRO A 15 -3.32 11.93 -15.77
N HIS A 16 -4.45 11.25 -16.01
CA HIS A 16 -4.57 10.24 -17.06
C HIS A 16 -4.33 10.86 -18.45
N ALA A 17 -4.86 12.06 -18.68
CA ALA A 17 -4.63 12.84 -19.90
C ALA A 17 -3.30 13.64 -19.90
N LYS A 18 -2.37 13.37 -18.96
CA LYS A 18 -1.11 14.11 -18.75
C LYS A 18 -1.29 15.62 -18.50
N GLN A 19 -2.48 16.07 -18.10
CA GLN A 19 -2.81 17.47 -17.80
C GLN A 19 -2.47 17.85 -16.35
N PHE A 20 -1.21 17.70 -15.95
CA PHE A 20 -0.77 17.87 -14.56
C PHE A 20 -1.05 19.27 -13.98
N LYS A 21 -1.00 20.33 -14.79
CA LYS A 21 -1.33 21.69 -14.34
C LYS A 21 -2.79 21.80 -13.86
N ARG A 22 -3.73 21.18 -14.58
CA ARG A 22 -5.16 21.16 -14.23
C ARG A 22 -5.43 20.28 -13.02
N ALA A 23 -4.77 19.12 -12.94
CA ALA A 23 -4.82 18.25 -11.77
C ALA A 23 -4.38 19.00 -10.49
N ASN A 24 -3.24 19.70 -10.55
CA ASN A 24 -2.73 20.47 -9.43
C ASN A 24 -3.66 21.63 -9.05
N LYS A 25 -4.29 22.29 -10.02
CA LYS A 25 -5.31 23.33 -9.76
C LYS A 25 -6.53 22.75 -9.04
N ALA A 26 -7.02 21.59 -9.46
CA ALA A 26 -8.14 20.90 -8.82
C ALA A 26 -7.81 20.48 -7.37
N LEU A 27 -6.56 20.06 -7.11
CA LEU A 27 -6.10 19.67 -5.77
C LEU A 27 -5.82 20.85 -4.83
N ARG A 28 -5.64 22.07 -5.34
CA ARG A 28 -5.28 23.25 -4.54
C ARG A 28 -6.34 23.60 -3.50
N ARG A 29 -7.62 23.52 -3.86
CA ARG A 29 -8.74 23.83 -2.97
C ARG A 29 -8.88 22.78 -1.85
N PRO A 30 -8.96 21.46 -2.15
CA PRO A 30 -8.94 20.41 -1.11
C PRO A 30 -7.74 20.50 -0.16
N LYS A 31 -6.53 20.72 -0.68
CA LYS A 31 -5.33 20.85 0.17
C LYS A 31 -5.40 22.07 1.09
N THR A 32 -5.90 23.20 0.58
CA THR A 32 -6.11 24.40 1.40
C THR A 32 -7.12 24.17 2.50
N TYR A 33 -8.25 23.52 2.20
CA TYR A 33 -9.29 23.23 3.17
C TYR A 33 -8.80 22.27 4.25
N LEU A 34 -8.23 21.13 3.86
CA LEU A 34 -7.68 20.18 4.81
C LEU A 34 -6.62 20.83 5.71
N GLY A 35 -5.69 21.61 5.15
CA GLY A 35 -4.67 22.32 5.93
C GLY A 35 -5.25 23.39 6.87
N ARG A 36 -6.36 24.03 6.50
CA ARG A 36 -7.09 24.95 7.38
C ARG A 36 -7.75 24.19 8.54
N THR A 37 -8.47 23.10 8.25
CA THR A 37 -9.12 22.26 9.26
C THR A 37 -8.12 21.69 10.25
N VAL A 38 -6.98 21.16 9.79
CA VAL A 38 -5.90 20.69 10.66
C VAL A 38 -5.44 21.79 11.60
N ARG A 39 -5.14 22.99 11.08
CA ARG A 39 -4.68 24.13 11.89
C ARG A 39 -5.74 24.68 12.85
N ASP A 40 -7.01 24.56 12.51
CA ASP A 40 -8.12 25.03 13.34
C ASP A 40 -8.33 24.07 14.52
N ILE A 41 -8.45 22.77 14.24
CA ILE A 41 -8.56 21.73 15.27
C ILE A 41 -7.35 21.77 16.20
N SER A 42 -6.12 21.82 15.67
CA SER A 42 -4.90 21.90 16.50
C SER A 42 -4.86 23.13 17.40
N ARG A 43 -5.51 24.25 17.02
CA ARG A 43 -5.61 25.43 17.88
C ARG A 43 -6.69 25.30 18.94
N GLN A 44 -7.83 24.69 18.59
CA GLN A 44 -8.95 24.50 19.51
C GLN A 44 -8.62 23.53 20.64
N ILE A 45 -7.82 22.50 20.37
CA ILE A 45 -7.43 21.49 21.36
C ILE A 45 -6.15 21.86 22.12
N ALA A 46 -5.52 22.99 21.80
CA ALA A 46 -4.24 23.37 22.38
C ALA A 46 -4.36 23.59 23.90
N GLY A 47 -3.59 22.85 24.68
CA GLY A 47 -3.60 22.90 26.15
C GLY A 47 -4.52 21.88 26.81
N ASP A 48 -5.30 21.11 26.03
CA ASP A 48 -6.11 20.01 26.52
C ASP A 48 -5.45 18.67 26.16
N ALA A 49 -4.89 17.99 27.18
CA ALA A 49 -4.17 16.74 26.98
C ALA A 49 -5.07 15.58 26.56
N GLU A 50 -6.35 15.58 26.95
CA GLU A 50 -7.29 14.53 26.59
C GLU A 50 -7.71 14.66 25.12
N LEU A 51 -8.04 15.89 24.69
CA LEU A 51 -8.38 16.16 23.30
C LEU A 51 -7.17 15.98 22.37
N ASP A 52 -5.96 16.37 22.80
CA ASP A 52 -4.75 16.13 22.01
C ASP A 52 -4.54 14.62 21.77
N ALA A 53 -4.66 13.81 22.82
CA ALA A 53 -4.54 12.36 22.71
C ALA A 53 -5.59 11.75 21.76
N LEU A 54 -6.84 12.23 21.83
CA LEU A 54 -7.93 11.75 20.97
C LEU A 54 -7.70 12.08 19.48
N PHE A 55 -7.24 13.29 19.18
CA PHE A 55 -7.06 13.75 17.79
C PHE A 55 -5.69 13.43 17.20
N LYS A 56 -4.72 12.99 18.01
CA LYS A 56 -3.34 12.71 17.61
C LYS A 56 -3.23 11.91 16.32
N TRP A 57 -3.97 10.80 16.24
CA TRP A 57 -3.92 9.93 15.06
C TRP A 57 -4.53 10.58 13.81
N SER A 58 -5.69 11.20 13.95
CA SER A 58 -6.39 11.87 12.85
C SER A 58 -5.58 13.04 12.28
N LEU A 59 -4.97 13.85 13.16
CA LEU A 59 -4.09 14.95 12.75
C LEU A 59 -2.81 14.43 12.09
N TYR A 60 -2.23 13.33 12.60
CA TYR A 60 -1.10 12.67 11.96
C TYR A 60 -1.44 12.18 10.54
N GLN A 61 -2.58 11.52 10.35
CA GLN A 61 -3.04 11.05 9.04
C GLN A 61 -3.26 12.20 8.07
N ALA A 62 -3.94 13.26 8.51
CA ALA A 62 -4.23 14.44 7.69
C ALA A 62 -2.94 15.17 7.25
N SER A 63 -2.00 15.37 8.17
CA SER A 63 -0.70 15.98 7.88
C SER A 63 0.12 15.13 6.91
N THR A 64 0.15 13.82 7.12
CA THR A 64 0.85 12.88 6.23
C THR A 64 0.31 12.95 4.80
N VAL A 65 -1.02 13.00 4.63
CA VAL A 65 -1.65 13.10 3.30
C VAL A 65 -1.34 14.45 2.61
N LEU A 66 -1.23 15.54 3.36
CA LEU A 66 -0.86 16.86 2.82
C LEU A 66 0.58 16.90 2.31
N GLU A 67 1.49 16.29 3.07
CA GLU A 67 2.94 16.26 2.80
C GLU A 67 3.32 15.26 1.71
N GLN A 68 2.55 14.17 1.56
CA GLN A 68 2.85 13.09 0.64
C GLN A 68 3.00 13.58 -0.80
N ARG A 69 4.17 13.31 -1.39
CA ARG A 69 4.51 13.71 -2.77
C ARG A 69 4.33 12.56 -3.76
N GLN A 70 4.07 12.93 -5.02
CA GLN A 70 4.10 11.98 -6.12
C GLN A 70 5.51 11.35 -6.20
N ARG A 71 5.58 10.01 -6.29
CA ARG A 71 6.84 9.22 -6.31
C ARG A 71 7.71 9.28 -5.04
N GLN A 72 7.18 9.73 -3.91
CA GLN A 72 7.86 9.54 -2.62
C GLN A 72 8.12 8.05 -2.36
N ARG A 73 9.34 7.71 -1.92
CA ARG A 73 9.68 6.37 -1.42
C ARG A 73 9.23 6.22 0.03
N GLY A 74 8.90 4.98 0.43
CA GLY A 74 8.43 4.67 1.77
C GLY A 74 6.91 4.55 1.87
N ARG A 75 6.42 4.39 3.11
CA ARG A 75 5.01 4.16 3.42
C ARG A 75 4.15 5.35 2.99
N LYS A 76 3.00 5.04 2.39
CA LYS A 76 2.01 6.01 1.94
C LYS A 76 0.67 5.69 2.55
N ASN A 77 -0.09 6.73 2.86
CA ASN A 77 -1.48 6.57 3.27
C ASN A 77 -2.34 6.52 2.00
N TYR A 78 -2.86 5.33 1.70
CA TYR A 78 -3.70 5.13 0.52
C TYR A 78 -5.20 5.24 0.82
N SER A 79 -5.60 4.98 2.08
CA SER A 79 -6.96 5.16 2.58
C SER A 79 -6.90 5.80 3.97
N LEU A 80 -7.79 6.76 4.22
CA LEU A 80 -7.93 7.38 5.55
C LEU A 80 -8.65 6.45 6.54
N HIS A 81 -9.53 5.58 6.04
CA HIS A 81 -10.31 4.66 6.87
C HIS A 81 -9.59 3.33 7.14
N ALA A 82 -8.58 2.99 6.33
CA ALA A 82 -7.82 1.74 6.44
C ALA A 82 -6.35 2.02 6.11
N HIS A 83 -5.60 2.40 7.14
CA HIS A 83 -4.24 2.92 7.06
C HIS A 83 -3.15 1.83 7.04
N GLU A 84 -3.57 0.61 7.34
CA GLU A 84 -2.84 -0.65 7.21
C GLU A 84 -2.80 -1.16 5.77
N VAL A 85 -3.66 -0.63 4.89
CA VAL A 85 -3.76 -1.12 3.52
C VAL A 85 -2.51 -0.76 2.73
N GLU A 86 -1.90 -1.80 2.16
CA GLU A 86 -0.77 -1.69 1.27
C GLU A 86 -1.19 -1.62 -0.19
N CYS A 87 -0.26 -1.15 -1.01
CA CYS A 87 -0.45 -0.98 -2.43
C CYS A 87 0.60 -1.72 -3.22
N ILE A 88 0.15 -2.58 -4.13
CA ILE A 88 1.03 -3.35 -5.01
C ILE A 88 0.84 -2.93 -6.46
N GLY A 89 1.94 -2.98 -7.20
CA GLY A 89 1.93 -2.80 -8.65
C GLY A 89 1.36 -4.05 -9.32
N LYS A 90 0.37 -3.89 -10.19
CA LYS A 90 -0.30 -5.00 -10.91
C LYS A 90 0.35 -5.33 -12.25
N GLY A 91 1.25 -4.49 -12.75
CA GLY A 91 1.82 -4.62 -14.10
C GLY A 91 0.86 -4.31 -15.26
N LYS A 92 -0.42 -4.01 -14.99
CA LYS A 92 -1.43 -3.70 -16.02
C LYS A 92 -1.46 -2.22 -16.37
N ALA A 93 -1.32 -1.86 -17.65
CA ALA A 93 -1.29 -0.47 -18.09
C ALA A 93 -2.52 0.36 -17.68
N HIS A 94 -3.73 -0.21 -17.80
CA HIS A 94 -4.99 0.47 -17.48
C HIS A 94 -5.32 0.49 -15.97
N ALA A 95 -4.70 -0.39 -15.18
CA ALA A 95 -4.89 -0.51 -13.74
C ALA A 95 -3.56 -0.87 -13.06
N PRO A 96 -2.61 0.09 -12.99
CA PRO A 96 -1.22 -0.21 -12.61
C PRO A 96 -1.06 -0.57 -11.14
N TYR A 97 -2.04 -0.28 -10.29
CA TYR A 97 -1.96 -0.51 -8.85
C TYR A 97 -3.28 -1.01 -8.27
N GLU A 98 -3.17 -1.92 -7.32
CA GLU A 98 -4.26 -2.47 -6.53
C GLU A 98 -3.92 -2.53 -5.04
N PHE A 99 -4.96 -2.59 -4.21
CA PHE A 99 -4.81 -2.79 -2.78
C PHE A 99 -4.52 -4.25 -2.50
N GLY A 100 -3.50 -4.52 -1.70
CA GLY A 100 -3.10 -5.88 -1.39
C GLY A 100 -1.70 -5.96 -0.82
N VAL A 101 -1.39 -7.13 -0.28
CA VAL A 101 -0.09 -7.52 0.24
C VAL A 101 0.44 -8.65 -0.63
N LYS A 102 1.75 -8.71 -0.85
CA LYS A 102 2.36 -9.83 -1.59
C LYS A 102 2.21 -11.11 -0.79
N VAL A 103 1.98 -12.23 -1.47
CA VAL A 103 1.84 -13.54 -0.83
C VAL A 103 2.79 -14.50 -1.52
N SER A 104 3.51 -15.29 -0.73
CA SER A 104 4.20 -16.47 -1.23
C SER A 104 3.27 -17.67 -1.16
N VAL A 105 3.24 -18.46 -2.22
CA VAL A 105 2.51 -19.74 -2.27
C VAL A 105 3.45 -20.77 -2.85
N ALA A 106 3.70 -21.86 -2.13
CA ALA A 106 4.46 -23.00 -2.61
C ALA A 106 3.53 -24.18 -2.90
N THR A 107 3.73 -24.82 -4.05
CA THR A 107 2.99 -26.04 -4.41
C THR A 107 3.96 -27.15 -4.80
N THR A 108 3.48 -28.39 -4.77
CA THR A 108 4.27 -29.53 -5.27
C THR A 108 4.53 -29.37 -6.77
N LEU A 109 5.77 -29.64 -7.21
CA LEU A 109 6.14 -29.57 -8.63
C LEU A 109 5.36 -30.56 -9.49
N LYS A 110 5.17 -31.78 -8.98
CA LYS A 110 4.39 -32.83 -9.65
C LYS A 110 3.00 -32.91 -9.04
N ARG A 111 2.02 -33.17 -9.88
CA ARG A 111 0.65 -33.47 -9.44
C ARG A 111 0.62 -34.85 -8.80
N SER A 112 0.00 -34.95 -7.63
CA SER A 112 -0.27 -36.23 -6.96
C SER A 112 -1.60 -36.80 -7.46
N LYS A 113 -1.90 -38.08 -7.18
CA LYS A 113 -3.20 -38.70 -7.53
C LYS A 113 -4.40 -37.89 -6.99
N GLY A 114 -4.24 -37.26 -5.83
CA GLY A 114 -5.24 -36.37 -5.21
C GLY A 114 -5.22 -34.90 -5.69
N GLY A 115 -4.39 -34.54 -6.68
CA GLY A 115 -4.25 -33.18 -7.17
C GLY A 115 -2.94 -32.49 -6.77
N GLN A 116 -2.94 -31.16 -6.83
CA GLN A 116 -1.80 -30.31 -6.47
C GLN A 116 -2.09 -29.64 -5.14
N PHE A 117 -1.14 -29.72 -4.20
CA PHE A 117 -1.31 -29.21 -2.85
C PHE A 117 -0.48 -27.95 -2.65
N ALA A 118 -1.06 -26.94 -2.01
CA ALA A 118 -0.33 -25.80 -1.47
C ALA A 118 0.28 -26.22 -0.12
N LEU A 119 1.61 -26.24 -0.05
CA LEU A 119 2.37 -26.69 1.12
C LEU A 119 2.78 -25.54 2.04
N HIS A 120 2.87 -24.33 1.48
CA HIS A 120 3.25 -23.13 2.21
C HIS A 120 2.51 -21.93 1.64
N ALA A 121 2.03 -21.07 2.52
CA ALA A 121 1.44 -19.80 2.17
C ALA A 121 1.81 -18.75 3.22
N LYS A 122 2.35 -17.61 2.79
CA LYS A 122 2.76 -16.53 3.71
C LYS A 122 2.54 -15.16 3.13
N ALA A 123 1.88 -14.30 3.90
CA ALA A 123 1.77 -12.88 3.59
C ALA A 123 3.10 -12.17 3.86
N LEU A 124 3.46 -11.26 2.95
CA LEU A 124 4.71 -10.50 2.96
C LEU A 124 4.40 -9.01 2.99
N PRO A 125 4.10 -8.44 4.17
CA PRO A 125 3.83 -7.01 4.32
C PRO A 125 5.09 -6.17 4.06
N GLY A 126 4.89 -4.89 3.80
CA GLY A 126 5.94 -3.90 3.53
C GLY A 126 6.27 -3.72 2.04
N ASN A 127 5.44 -4.24 1.13
CA ASN A 127 5.67 -4.23 -0.32
C ASN A 127 7.12 -4.61 -0.72
N PRO A 128 7.61 -5.81 -0.34
CA PRO A 128 8.96 -6.24 -0.68
C PRO A 128 9.13 -6.44 -2.19
N TYR A 129 10.34 -6.25 -2.68
CA TYR A 129 10.66 -6.59 -4.07
C TYR A 129 10.71 -8.11 -4.25
N ASP A 130 10.06 -8.63 -5.30
CA ASP A 130 9.85 -10.08 -5.48
C ASP A 130 11.16 -10.88 -5.45
N GLY A 131 12.22 -10.36 -6.09
CA GLY A 131 13.54 -11.00 -6.09
C GLY A 131 14.19 -11.14 -4.71
N HIS A 132 13.79 -10.35 -3.71
CA HIS A 132 14.33 -10.45 -2.35
C HIS A 132 13.50 -11.35 -1.43
N THR A 133 12.33 -11.81 -1.88
CA THR A 133 11.43 -12.59 -1.04
C THR A 133 11.89 -14.04 -0.87
N LEU A 134 12.47 -14.65 -1.90
CA LEU A 134 12.85 -16.06 -1.90
C LEU A 134 13.81 -16.42 -0.77
N ALA A 135 14.82 -15.59 -0.53
CA ALA A 135 15.81 -15.81 0.54
C ALA A 135 15.17 -15.86 1.94
N ALA A 136 14.10 -15.09 2.15
CA ALA A 136 13.38 -15.06 3.42
C ALA A 136 12.37 -16.22 3.56
N ILE A 137 11.88 -16.74 2.43
CA ILE A 137 10.77 -17.70 2.43
C ILE A 137 11.25 -19.15 2.36
N ILE A 138 12.31 -19.46 1.62
CA ILE A 138 12.80 -20.85 1.46
C ILE A 138 13.04 -21.52 2.83
N PRO A 139 13.73 -20.90 3.81
CA PRO A 139 13.92 -21.53 5.12
C PRO A 139 12.60 -21.78 5.87
N ASP A 140 11.63 -20.89 5.68
CA ASP A 140 10.30 -21.01 6.28
C ASP A 140 9.46 -22.12 5.62
N MET A 141 9.60 -22.30 4.30
CA MET A 141 9.02 -23.42 3.56
C MET A 141 9.60 -24.75 4.03
N GLU A 142 10.93 -24.86 4.12
CA GLU A 142 11.62 -26.08 4.58
C GLU A 142 11.21 -26.47 5.99
N LYS A 143 11.13 -25.48 6.89
CA LYS A 143 10.63 -25.68 8.25
C LYS A 143 9.17 -26.16 8.28
N THR A 144 8.32 -25.61 7.41
CA THR A 144 6.89 -25.97 7.35
C THR A 144 6.66 -27.35 6.75
N ILE A 145 7.42 -27.69 5.70
CA ILE A 145 7.34 -28.97 5.00
C ILE A 145 8.05 -30.08 5.81
N GLY A 146 9.03 -29.72 6.63
CA GLY A 146 9.85 -30.65 7.40
C GLY A 146 10.93 -31.35 6.57
N ASN A 147 11.31 -30.79 5.42
CA ASN A 147 12.33 -31.37 4.53
C ASN A 147 13.05 -30.27 3.74
N GLU A 148 14.30 -30.52 3.34
CA GLU A 148 15.08 -29.62 2.50
C GLU A 148 14.55 -29.60 1.06
N ILE A 149 14.52 -28.42 0.44
CA ILE A 149 14.01 -28.25 -0.91
C ILE A 149 15.15 -28.44 -1.92
N SER A 150 15.16 -29.57 -2.63
CA SER A 150 16.18 -29.86 -3.65
C SER A 150 16.02 -29.07 -4.94
N ARG A 151 14.80 -28.62 -5.26
CA ARG A 151 14.51 -27.88 -6.50
C ARG A 151 13.33 -26.94 -6.31
N VAL A 152 13.54 -25.68 -6.66
CA VAL A 152 12.50 -24.64 -6.73
C VAL A 152 12.34 -24.21 -8.19
N LEU A 153 11.10 -24.14 -8.66
CA LEU A 153 10.75 -23.39 -9.87
C LEU A 153 9.98 -22.15 -9.42
N ALA A 154 10.57 -20.97 -9.65
CA ALA A 154 9.97 -19.69 -9.34
C ALA A 154 9.59 -18.96 -10.62
N ASP A 155 8.58 -18.10 -10.51
CA ASP A 155 8.26 -17.14 -11.57
C ASP A 155 9.39 -16.12 -11.71
N ALA A 156 9.62 -15.64 -12.94
CA ALA A 156 10.71 -14.71 -13.22
C ALA A 156 10.41 -13.26 -12.83
N GLY A 157 9.17 -12.94 -12.41
CA GLY A 157 8.73 -11.60 -12.04
C GLY A 157 8.26 -10.74 -13.21
#